data_AF-A0A8E6B9D2-F1
#
_entry.id   AF-A0A8E6B9D2-F1
#
_cell.length_a   1.000
_cell.length_b   1.000
_cell.length_c   1.000
_cell.angle_alpha   90.00
_cell.angle_beta   90.00
_cell.angle_gamma   90.00
#
_symmetry.space_group_name_H-M   'P 1'
#
loop_
_entity.id
_entity.type
_entity.pdbx_description
1 polymer ?
#
loop_
_entity_poly.entity_id
_entity_poly.type
_entity_poly.pdbx_seq_one_letter_code
_entity_poly.pdbx_strand_id
1 'polypeptide(L)'
;MNLGGITRLNAGGTINITGTLDNTVGGPLALTATTGSLTLNAGTISGGTFTSSGGSSLNASTSSNNQLSGVAISGTLNLSGSNNYVRLTNGSTFSSGSSVTIGTSAGLGIGQTSVLDNVSITLGSNSYVAVEGNTNASLGSNVLISQSANTTGQVGNNYNFSGTGNLTNGGKIQAINTSSVININPTGTFTNTGTLLAGSTTGGGTININPTGNGVGSTSPTWSNSGQFMVDSNGVLNLGVGLRQRV
;
A
#
# COMPACT_ATOMS: atom_id res chain seq x y z
N MET A 1 7.79 -21.41 -8.48
CA MET A 1 8.83 -22.33 -7.98
C MET A 1 8.32 -22.91 -6.68
N ASN A 2 8.00 -24.20 -6.63
CA ASN A 2 7.83 -24.88 -5.35
C ASN A 2 9.24 -25.03 -4.75
N LEU A 3 9.50 -24.49 -3.56
CA LEU A 3 10.78 -24.65 -2.83
C LEU A 3 10.94 -26.11 -2.33
N GLY A 4 10.63 -27.08 -3.20
CA GLY A 4 10.70 -28.50 -2.93
C GLY A 4 12.09 -28.84 -2.39
N GLY A 5 12.12 -29.45 -1.21
CA GLY A 5 13.35 -29.79 -0.50
C GLY A 5 13.71 -28.87 0.67
N ILE A 6 13.14 -27.66 0.77
CA ILE A 6 13.29 -26.85 1.98
C ILE A 6 12.27 -27.31 3.02
N THR A 7 12.75 -28.06 4.01
CA THR A 7 11.98 -28.45 5.19
C THR A 7 12.56 -27.74 6.40
N ARG A 8 11.73 -27.02 7.17
CA ARG A 8 12.16 -26.49 8.46
C ARG A 8 12.20 -27.63 9.48
N LEU A 9 13.39 -28.02 9.90
CA LEU A 9 13.56 -28.93 11.03
C LEU A 9 13.33 -28.11 12.31
N ASN A 10 12.14 -28.23 12.91
CA ASN A 10 11.66 -27.52 14.10
C ASN A 10 11.18 -26.06 13.88
N ALA A 11 10.53 -25.47 14.89
CA ALA A 11 9.92 -24.14 14.87
C ALA A 11 10.93 -22.95 14.88
N GLY A 12 12.16 -23.15 14.39
CA GLY A 12 13.25 -22.19 14.45
C GLY A 12 13.85 -21.79 13.10
N GLY A 13 14.62 -20.71 13.11
CA GLY A 13 15.43 -20.20 11.99
C GLY A 13 14.71 -19.19 11.09
N THR A 14 15.47 -18.57 10.19
CA THR A 14 14.96 -17.60 9.20
C THR A 14 15.46 -18.01 7.82
N ILE A 15 14.58 -17.95 6.82
CA ILE A 15 14.98 -18.07 5.41
C ILE A 15 14.80 -16.69 4.78
N ASN A 16 15.91 -16.13 4.29
CA ASN A 16 15.92 -14.81 3.67
C ASN A 16 16.01 -14.96 2.14
N ILE A 17 15.19 -14.19 1.44
CA ILE A 17 15.37 -13.92 0.00
C ILE A 17 16.19 -12.64 -0.08
N THR A 18 17.48 -12.77 -0.41
CA THR A 18 18.45 -11.66 -0.48
C THR A 18 18.87 -11.30 -1.90
N GLY A 19 18.43 -12.08 -2.89
CA GLY A 19 18.62 -11.82 -4.31
C GLY A 19 17.29 -11.90 -5.06
N THR A 20 17.35 -12.18 -6.36
CA THR A 20 16.15 -12.38 -7.18
C THR A 20 15.71 -13.83 -7.13
N LEU A 21 14.50 -14.06 -6.65
CA LEU A 21 13.76 -15.32 -6.78
C LEU A 21 12.81 -15.21 -7.98
N ASP A 22 13.13 -15.91 -9.06
CA ASP A 22 12.21 -16.09 -10.19
C ASP A 22 11.16 -17.15 -9.85
N ASN A 23 9.90 -16.74 -9.81
CA ASN A 23 8.77 -17.56 -9.43
C ASN A 23 7.83 -17.86 -10.61
N THR A 24 8.26 -17.63 -11.85
CA THR A 24 7.46 -17.87 -13.06
C THR A 24 7.21 -19.35 -13.36
N VAL A 25 8.11 -20.25 -12.96
CA VAL A 25 8.04 -21.69 -13.27
C VAL A 25 7.83 -22.54 -12.02
N GLY A 26 7.12 -23.67 -12.14
CA GLY A 26 7.00 -24.67 -11.07
C GLY A 26 5.94 -24.38 -10.00
N GLY A 27 4.85 -23.71 -10.36
CA GLY A 27 3.70 -23.45 -9.47
C GLY A 27 3.94 -22.30 -8.48
N PRO A 28 2.94 -21.98 -7.62
CA PRO A 28 3.07 -20.89 -6.67
C PRO A 28 4.20 -21.16 -5.66
N LEU A 29 4.85 -20.09 -5.22
CA LEU A 29 5.69 -20.10 -4.01
C LEU A 29 4.75 -20.28 -2.81
N ALA A 30 4.57 -21.53 -2.37
CA ALA A 30 3.64 -21.88 -1.32
C ALA A 30 4.30 -21.81 0.06
N LEU A 31 3.86 -20.85 0.89
CA LEU A 31 4.28 -20.72 2.28
C LEU A 31 3.30 -21.51 3.16
N THR A 32 3.67 -22.73 3.49
CA THR A 32 2.85 -23.66 4.29
C THR A 32 3.47 -23.88 5.66
N ALA A 33 2.83 -24.66 6.54
CA ALA A 33 3.46 -25.11 7.79
C ALA A 33 4.82 -25.79 7.58
N THR A 34 5.04 -26.46 6.44
CA THR A 34 6.31 -27.14 6.11
C THR A 34 7.40 -26.16 5.69
N THR A 35 7.05 -25.19 4.83
CA THR A 35 7.99 -24.17 4.34
C THR A 35 8.24 -23.08 5.39
N GLY A 36 7.23 -22.80 6.20
CA GLY A 36 7.15 -21.67 7.11
C GLY A 36 7.11 -20.32 6.40
N SER A 37 7.19 -19.25 7.20
CA SER A 37 7.37 -17.89 6.69
C SER A 37 8.77 -17.70 6.09
N LEU A 38 8.84 -16.87 5.04
CA LEU A 38 10.08 -16.37 4.46
C LEU A 38 10.21 -14.88 4.72
N THR A 39 11.44 -14.38 4.72
CA THR A 39 11.72 -12.94 4.82
C THR A 39 12.28 -12.43 3.50
N LEU A 40 11.62 -11.45 2.89
CA LEU A 40 12.18 -10.65 1.82
C LEU A 40 13.17 -9.65 2.45
N ASN A 41 14.46 -9.84 2.21
CA ASN A 41 15.52 -9.05 2.83
C ASN A 41 16.52 -8.51 1.82
N ALA A 42 16.24 -7.30 1.33
CA ALA A 42 16.92 -6.70 0.19
C ALA A 42 16.83 -7.53 -1.10
N GLY A 43 15.79 -8.37 -1.22
CA GLY A 43 15.59 -9.26 -2.36
C GLY A 43 14.38 -8.91 -3.22
N THR A 44 14.25 -9.62 -4.33
CA THR A 44 13.14 -9.50 -5.28
C THR A 44 12.47 -10.84 -5.47
N ILE A 45 11.14 -10.89 -5.45
CA ILE A 45 10.39 -12.01 -6.05
C ILE A 45 9.85 -11.53 -7.39
N SER A 46 10.11 -12.26 -8.46
CA SER A 46 9.72 -11.92 -9.82
C SER A 46 8.74 -12.95 -10.38
N GLY A 47 7.60 -12.48 -10.89
CA GLY A 47 6.61 -13.30 -11.57
C GLY A 47 5.84 -14.28 -10.69
N GLY A 48 4.89 -14.97 -11.31
CA GLY A 48 4.12 -16.03 -10.69
C GLY A 48 3.24 -15.57 -9.53
N THR A 49 2.99 -16.50 -8.60
CA THR A 49 2.11 -16.28 -7.44
C THR A 49 2.81 -16.76 -6.18
N PHE A 50 2.64 -16.06 -5.06
CA PHE A 50 2.90 -16.68 -3.76
C PHE A 50 1.59 -16.86 -2.99
N THR A 51 1.49 -17.98 -2.27
CA THR A 51 0.35 -18.29 -1.40
C THR A 51 0.85 -18.48 0.02
N SER A 52 -0.02 -18.30 1.00
CA SER A 52 0.31 -18.69 2.38
C SER A 52 -0.84 -19.39 3.08
N SER A 53 -0.49 -20.28 4.00
CA SER A 53 -1.42 -21.09 4.79
C SER A 53 -0.81 -21.47 6.13
N GLY A 54 -1.62 -21.95 7.08
CA GLY A 54 -1.13 -22.41 8.38
C GLY A 54 -0.41 -21.32 9.19
N GLY A 55 -0.85 -20.06 9.07
CA GLY A 55 -0.24 -18.91 9.75
C GLY A 55 1.08 -18.42 9.14
N SER A 56 1.55 -19.00 8.04
CA SER A 56 2.76 -18.54 7.35
C SER A 56 2.52 -17.24 6.59
N SER A 57 3.60 -16.50 6.37
CA SER A 57 3.59 -15.17 5.76
C SER A 57 4.87 -14.92 4.97
N LEU A 58 4.78 -14.02 3.99
CA LEU A 58 5.95 -13.35 3.44
C LEU A 58 6.21 -12.10 4.27
N ASN A 59 7.30 -12.11 5.04
CA ASN A 59 7.69 -10.99 5.89
C ASN A 59 8.61 -10.04 5.13
N ALA A 60 8.39 -8.75 5.25
CA ALA A 60 9.35 -7.77 4.77
C ALA A 60 10.41 -7.44 5.83
N SER A 61 11.63 -7.19 5.40
CA SER A 61 12.63 -6.49 6.22
C SER A 61 12.51 -4.97 6.08
N THR A 62 13.42 -4.24 6.72
CA THR A 62 13.51 -2.78 6.67
C THR A 62 14.22 -2.24 5.43
N SER A 63 14.50 -3.08 4.43
CA SER A 63 15.24 -2.69 3.23
C SER A 63 14.31 -2.07 2.17
N SER A 64 14.72 -0.93 1.62
CA SER A 64 14.06 -0.31 0.46
C SER A 64 14.21 -1.12 -0.84
N ASN A 65 15.12 -2.10 -0.87
CA ASN A 65 15.33 -2.98 -2.02
C ASN A 65 14.34 -4.16 -2.08
N ASN A 66 13.51 -4.35 -1.07
CA ASN A 66 12.48 -5.38 -1.06
C ASN A 66 11.46 -5.13 -2.17
N GLN A 67 11.36 -6.06 -3.12
CA GLN A 67 10.52 -5.89 -4.30
C GLN A 67 9.66 -7.12 -4.63
N LEU A 68 8.41 -6.88 -5.01
CA LEU A 68 7.54 -7.84 -5.68
C LEU A 68 7.30 -7.33 -7.10
N SER A 69 7.84 -8.04 -8.09
CA SER A 69 7.83 -7.64 -9.49
C SER A 69 6.97 -8.58 -10.32
N GLY A 70 5.78 -8.14 -10.75
CA GLY A 70 4.85 -8.96 -11.53
C GLY A 70 4.32 -10.18 -10.77
N VAL A 71 4.19 -10.06 -9.45
CA VAL A 71 3.76 -11.15 -8.57
C VAL A 71 2.27 -11.03 -8.26
N ALA A 72 1.53 -12.13 -8.39
CA ALA A 72 0.20 -12.26 -7.81
C ALA A 72 0.32 -12.63 -6.32
N ILE A 73 -0.21 -11.77 -5.47
CA ILE A 73 -0.15 -11.88 -4.00
C ILE A 73 -1.45 -12.54 -3.54
N SER A 74 -1.38 -13.84 -3.29
CA SER A 74 -2.51 -14.68 -2.86
C SER A 74 -2.30 -15.24 -1.44
N GLY A 75 -1.45 -14.58 -0.66
CA GLY A 75 -1.12 -14.95 0.72
C GLY A 75 -0.87 -13.73 1.58
N THR A 76 -0.49 -13.98 2.83
CA THR A 76 -0.21 -12.94 3.82
C THR A 76 1.11 -12.25 3.53
N LEU A 77 1.04 -11.00 3.08
CA LEU A 77 2.17 -10.07 3.06
C LEU A 77 2.23 -9.31 4.40
N ASN A 78 3.30 -9.50 5.16
CA ASN A 78 3.46 -8.92 6.48
C ASN A 78 4.39 -7.68 6.46
N LEU A 79 3.79 -6.50 6.63
CA LEU A 79 4.47 -5.20 6.77
C LEU A 79 4.26 -4.59 8.16
N SER A 80 3.81 -5.36 9.16
CA SER A 80 3.41 -4.80 10.46
C SER A 80 4.59 -4.37 11.35
N GLY A 81 5.81 -4.78 11.01
CA GLY A 81 7.04 -4.37 11.69
C GLY A 81 7.43 -2.93 11.37
N SER A 82 8.18 -2.30 12.28
CA SER A 82 8.64 -0.92 12.09
C SER A 82 9.63 -0.80 10.93
N ASN A 83 9.45 0.20 10.08
CA ASN A 83 10.27 0.47 8.89
C ASN A 83 10.24 -0.63 7.83
N ASN A 84 9.35 -1.62 7.95
CA ASN A 84 9.21 -2.66 6.95
C ASN A 84 8.77 -2.06 5.61
N TYR A 85 9.35 -2.56 4.52
CA TYR A 85 9.05 -2.02 3.20
C TYR A 85 8.98 -3.10 2.14
N VAL A 86 8.03 -2.95 1.22
CA VAL A 86 7.98 -3.66 -0.06
C VAL A 86 7.52 -2.70 -1.14
N ARG A 87 8.21 -2.72 -2.29
CA ARG A 87 7.77 -2.05 -3.51
C ARG A 87 7.13 -3.04 -4.48
N LEU A 88 5.97 -2.67 -5.00
CA LEU A 88 5.28 -3.35 -6.09
C LEU A 88 5.73 -2.76 -7.42
N THR A 89 6.19 -3.61 -8.33
CA THR A 89 6.60 -3.24 -9.69
C THR A 89 6.04 -4.22 -10.72
N ASN A 90 6.11 -3.84 -12.00
CA ASN A 90 5.86 -4.73 -13.14
C ASN A 90 4.53 -5.50 -13.10
N GLY A 91 3.48 -4.89 -12.52
CA GLY A 91 2.13 -5.45 -12.54
C GLY A 91 1.84 -6.44 -11.43
N SER A 92 2.46 -6.29 -10.26
CA SER A 92 2.08 -7.07 -9.07
C SER A 92 0.64 -6.76 -8.66
N THR A 93 -0.10 -7.78 -8.24
CA THR A 93 -1.54 -7.71 -7.92
C THR A 93 -1.86 -8.41 -6.60
N PHE A 94 -3.01 -8.09 -6.00
CA PHE A 94 -3.55 -8.83 -4.85
C PHE A 94 -4.75 -9.68 -5.28
N SER A 95 -4.91 -10.85 -4.66
CA SER A 95 -6.13 -11.65 -4.78
C SER A 95 -7.27 -11.05 -3.96
N SER A 96 -8.51 -11.36 -4.34
CA SER A 96 -9.73 -10.94 -3.62
C SER A 96 -9.63 -11.22 -2.12
N GLY A 97 -9.94 -10.22 -1.30
CA GLY A 97 -9.94 -10.35 0.15
C GLY A 97 -8.56 -10.24 0.80
N SER A 98 -7.53 -9.83 0.06
CA SER A 98 -6.22 -9.59 0.65
C SER A 98 -6.27 -8.46 1.69
N SER A 99 -5.48 -8.61 2.74
CA SER A 99 -5.31 -7.58 3.76
C SER A 99 -3.84 -7.35 4.08
N VAL A 100 -3.44 -6.10 4.20
CA VAL A 100 -2.08 -5.69 4.58
C VAL A 100 -2.15 -4.71 5.74
N THR A 101 -1.42 -4.99 6.81
CA THR A 101 -1.18 -4.02 7.89
C THR A 101 0.21 -3.46 7.73
N ILE A 102 0.32 -2.13 7.70
CA ILE A 102 1.58 -1.40 7.57
C ILE A 102 1.94 -0.82 8.94
N GLY A 103 3.08 -1.25 9.48
CA GLY A 103 3.58 -0.85 10.79
C GLY A 103 4.07 0.58 10.88
N THR A 104 4.70 0.91 12.01
CA THR A 104 5.24 2.26 12.26
C THR A 104 6.36 2.59 11.29
N SER A 105 6.28 3.75 10.62
CA SER A 105 7.26 4.15 9.60
C SER A 105 7.46 3.10 8.50
N ALA A 106 6.52 2.18 8.29
CA ALA A 106 6.60 1.16 7.24
C ALA A 106 5.90 1.62 5.96
N GLY A 107 6.12 0.94 4.84
CA GLY A 107 5.54 1.34 3.57
C GLY A 107 5.25 0.20 2.60
N LEU A 108 4.15 0.36 1.86
CA LEU A 108 3.90 -0.35 0.61
C LEU A 108 4.08 0.66 -0.53
N GLY A 109 5.15 0.50 -1.31
CA GLY A 109 5.43 1.36 -2.45
C GLY A 109 4.75 0.89 -3.72
N ILE A 110 4.01 1.75 -4.40
CA ILE A 110 3.43 1.52 -5.72
C ILE A 110 4.36 2.14 -6.76
N GLY A 111 5.22 1.32 -7.36
CA GLY A 111 6.15 1.71 -8.41
C GLY A 111 5.76 1.14 -9.77
N GLN A 112 4.46 1.11 -10.07
CA GLN A 112 3.87 0.55 -11.29
C GLN A 112 2.62 1.35 -11.71
N THR A 113 2.22 1.22 -12.96
CA THR A 113 1.00 1.84 -13.53
C THR A 113 -0.21 0.91 -13.56
N SER A 114 -0.01 -0.40 -13.38
CA SER A 114 -1.11 -1.36 -13.26
C SER A 114 -1.95 -1.06 -12.03
N VAL A 115 -3.27 -1.16 -12.17
CA VAL A 115 -4.25 -0.89 -11.11
C VAL A 115 -3.99 -1.84 -9.93
N LEU A 116 -3.79 -1.26 -8.75
CA LEU A 116 -3.78 -2.00 -7.50
C LEU A 116 -5.24 -2.19 -7.05
N ASP A 117 -5.68 -3.43 -6.86
CA ASP A 117 -7.06 -3.71 -6.45
C ASP A 117 -7.13 -4.84 -5.42
N ASN A 118 -8.32 -5.14 -4.90
CA ASN A 118 -8.62 -6.31 -4.07
C ASN A 118 -7.90 -6.38 -2.71
N VAL A 119 -7.48 -5.23 -2.19
CA VAL A 119 -6.69 -5.17 -0.95
C VAL A 119 -7.28 -4.18 0.05
N SER A 120 -7.42 -4.62 1.29
CA SER A 120 -7.66 -3.76 2.45
C SER A 120 -6.34 -3.45 3.15
N ILE A 121 -5.99 -2.18 3.27
CA ILE A 121 -4.74 -1.70 3.87
C ILE A 121 -5.06 -0.97 5.17
N THR A 122 -4.44 -1.39 6.26
CA THR A 122 -4.47 -0.67 7.54
C THR A 122 -3.13 0.04 7.75
N LEU A 123 -3.19 1.37 7.87
CA LEU A 123 -2.05 2.24 8.13
C LEU A 123 -1.80 2.36 9.64
N GLY A 124 -0.54 2.21 10.06
CA GLY A 124 -0.04 2.49 11.39
C GLY A 124 0.45 3.94 11.55
N SER A 125 1.35 4.17 12.51
CA SER A 125 1.92 5.50 12.75
C SER A 125 3.01 5.84 11.74
N ASN A 126 2.92 7.00 11.11
CA ASN A 126 3.85 7.43 10.06
C ASN A 126 4.02 6.40 8.92
N SER A 127 2.98 5.63 8.60
CA SER A 127 3.04 4.60 7.56
C SER A 127 2.66 5.13 6.18
N TYR A 128 3.07 4.44 5.12
CA TYR A 128 2.93 4.89 3.75
C TYR A 128 2.24 3.86 2.85
N VAL A 129 1.17 4.28 2.16
CA VAL A 129 0.89 3.77 0.81
C VAL A 129 1.53 4.77 -0.15
N ALA A 130 2.74 4.47 -0.59
CA ALA A 130 3.56 5.41 -1.34
C ALA A 130 3.35 5.29 -2.84
N VAL A 131 3.43 6.40 -3.58
CA VAL A 131 3.63 6.38 -5.03
C VAL A 131 5.10 6.66 -5.29
N GLU A 132 5.78 5.68 -5.86
CA GLU A 132 7.24 5.68 -5.95
C GLU A 132 7.69 6.08 -7.37
N GLY A 133 8.66 7.00 -7.45
CA GLY A 133 9.21 7.47 -8.71
C GLY A 133 8.24 8.30 -9.56
N ASN A 134 8.54 8.40 -10.86
CA ASN A 134 7.70 9.08 -11.84
C ASN A 134 6.58 8.14 -12.32
N THR A 135 5.59 7.92 -11.45
CA THR A 135 4.56 6.89 -11.65
C THR A 135 3.15 7.46 -11.63
N ASN A 136 2.26 6.92 -12.47
CA ASN A 136 0.83 7.13 -12.39
C ASN A 136 0.17 5.94 -11.69
N ALA A 137 0.04 6.00 -10.37
CA ALA A 137 -0.56 4.94 -9.58
C ALA A 137 -2.10 5.03 -9.60
N SER A 138 -2.76 3.89 -9.67
CA SER A 138 -4.21 3.79 -9.64
C SER A 138 -4.67 2.75 -8.62
N LEU A 139 -5.60 3.13 -7.75
CA LEU A 139 -6.31 2.24 -6.84
C LEU A 139 -7.65 1.85 -7.45
N GLY A 140 -7.93 0.55 -7.53
CA GLY A 140 -9.18 0.00 -8.01
C GLY A 140 -10.32 0.15 -6.99
N SER A 141 -11.53 -0.20 -7.41
CA SER A 141 -12.74 -0.01 -6.60
C SER A 141 -12.83 -0.90 -5.38
N ASN A 142 -12.08 -2.02 -5.34
CA ASN A 142 -12.02 -2.95 -4.21
C ASN A 142 -10.84 -2.66 -3.29
N VAL A 143 -10.21 -1.49 -3.41
CA VAL A 143 -9.21 -1.00 -2.44
C VAL A 143 -9.93 -0.33 -1.27
N LEU A 144 -9.54 -0.71 -0.05
CA LEU A 144 -9.84 0.02 1.18
C LEU A 144 -8.54 0.45 1.84
N ILE A 145 -8.37 1.72 2.14
CA ILE A 145 -7.29 2.23 3.00
C ILE A 145 -7.91 2.80 4.26
N SER A 146 -7.50 2.31 5.42
CA SER A 146 -7.99 2.77 6.73
C SER A 146 -6.83 3.13 7.65
N GLN A 147 -6.96 4.22 8.40
CA GLN A 147 -5.97 4.65 9.39
C GLN A 147 -6.28 4.10 10.78
N SER A 148 -5.26 3.59 11.49
CA SER A 148 -5.40 3.16 12.88
C SER A 148 -5.70 4.34 13.83
N ALA A 149 -6.30 4.07 14.99
CA ALA A 149 -6.57 5.11 15.98
C ALA A 149 -5.28 5.79 16.47
N ASN A 150 -5.37 7.08 16.84
CA ASN A 150 -4.28 7.89 17.41
C ASN A 150 -2.99 7.90 16.57
N THR A 151 -3.11 7.78 15.25
CA THR A 151 -1.96 7.70 14.35
C THR A 151 -2.22 8.47 13.06
N THR A 152 -1.13 8.85 12.41
CA THR A 152 -1.12 9.58 11.15
C THR A 152 -0.45 8.75 10.06
N GLY A 153 -1.08 8.62 8.88
CA GLY A 153 -0.52 7.95 7.72
C GLY A 153 -0.47 8.84 6.48
N GLN A 154 0.25 8.35 5.48
CA GLN A 154 0.49 9.03 4.21
C GLN A 154 -0.03 8.16 3.06
N VAL A 155 -0.76 8.77 2.14
CA VAL A 155 -1.27 8.13 0.93
C VAL A 155 -0.88 9.00 -0.26
N GLY A 156 -0.06 8.45 -1.15
CA GLY A 156 0.40 9.14 -2.34
C GLY A 156 1.83 9.66 -2.26
N ASN A 157 2.29 10.16 -1.10
CA ASN A 157 3.66 10.67 -0.99
C ASN A 157 4.68 9.56 -1.28
N ASN A 158 5.80 9.91 -1.93
CA ASN A 158 6.89 8.96 -2.09
C ASN A 158 7.49 8.63 -0.72
N TYR A 159 8.06 7.43 -0.58
CA TYR A 159 8.70 7.02 0.67
C TYR A 159 10.19 6.76 0.49
N ASN A 160 10.57 5.90 -0.46
CA ASN A 160 11.99 5.57 -0.70
C ASN A 160 12.52 6.02 -2.07
N PHE A 161 11.64 6.31 -3.03
CA PHE A 161 12.01 6.63 -4.41
C PHE A 161 11.33 7.93 -4.83
N SER A 162 12.09 9.02 -4.85
CA SER A 162 11.57 10.34 -5.25
C SER A 162 11.17 10.39 -6.72
N GLY A 163 10.23 11.27 -7.02
CA GLY A 163 9.74 11.52 -8.37
C GLY A 163 8.40 12.24 -8.36
N THR A 164 7.86 12.48 -9.54
CA THR A 164 6.51 13.03 -9.73
C THR A 164 5.51 11.86 -9.77
N GLY A 165 4.94 11.54 -8.61
CA GLY A 165 3.95 10.48 -8.44
C GLY A 165 2.53 11.03 -8.50
N ASN A 166 1.74 10.60 -9.48
CA ASN A 166 0.31 10.90 -9.56
C ASN A 166 -0.49 9.74 -8.93
N LEU A 167 -1.56 10.07 -8.20
CA LEU A 167 -2.43 9.08 -7.58
C LEU A 167 -3.88 9.26 -8.05
N THR A 168 -4.46 8.19 -8.60
CA THR A 168 -5.90 8.07 -8.84
C THR A 168 -6.50 7.11 -7.81
N ASN A 169 -7.44 7.60 -6.99
CA ASN A 169 -8.21 6.77 -6.07
C ASN A 169 -9.57 6.40 -6.67
N GLY A 170 -9.75 5.12 -7.04
CA GLY A 170 -11.06 4.53 -7.35
C GLY A 170 -11.70 3.77 -6.20
N GLY A 171 -10.98 3.54 -5.11
CA GLY A 171 -11.44 2.81 -3.93
C GLY A 171 -11.93 3.71 -2.80
N LYS A 172 -11.91 3.18 -1.57
CA LYS A 172 -12.29 3.91 -0.35
C LYS A 172 -11.06 4.24 0.49
N ILE A 173 -10.84 5.50 0.80
CA ILE A 173 -9.85 5.97 1.77
C ILE A 173 -10.61 6.53 2.98
N GLN A 174 -10.32 6.04 4.18
CA GLN A 174 -11.08 6.39 5.37
C GLN A 174 -10.21 6.68 6.60
N ALA A 175 -10.52 7.77 7.30
CA ALA A 175 -10.02 8.09 8.62
C ALA A 175 -11.22 8.13 9.57
N ILE A 176 -11.61 6.97 10.11
CA ILE A 176 -12.86 6.80 10.87
C ILE A 176 -12.64 6.50 12.36
N ASN A 177 -11.39 6.20 12.73
CA ASN A 177 -11.01 5.87 14.09
C ASN A 177 -10.68 7.14 14.88
N THR A 178 -10.73 7.06 16.21
CA THR A 178 -10.40 8.17 17.12
C THR A 178 -9.02 8.74 16.83
N SER A 179 -8.94 10.05 16.62
CA SER A 179 -7.70 10.79 16.36
C SER A 179 -6.86 10.18 15.23
N SER A 180 -7.52 9.55 14.24
CA SER A 180 -6.86 9.00 13.06
C SER A 180 -6.69 10.10 12.01
N VAL A 181 -5.53 10.19 11.38
CA VAL A 181 -5.25 11.20 10.35
C VAL A 181 -4.69 10.53 9.09
N ILE A 182 -5.29 10.81 7.94
CA ILE A 182 -4.70 10.48 6.63
C ILE A 182 -4.30 11.76 5.93
N ASN A 183 -3.05 11.84 5.50
CA ASN A 183 -2.60 12.84 4.53
C ASN A 183 -2.61 12.20 3.14
N ILE A 184 -3.46 12.71 2.25
CA ILE A 184 -3.45 12.39 0.83
C ILE A 184 -2.59 13.44 0.14
N ASN A 185 -1.36 13.07 -0.18
CA ASN A 185 -0.31 13.99 -0.59
C ASN A 185 0.65 13.40 -1.64
N PRO A 186 0.14 12.91 -2.78
CA PRO A 186 1.00 12.60 -3.91
C PRO A 186 1.82 13.83 -4.34
N THR A 187 3.06 13.59 -4.79
CA THR A 187 3.95 14.68 -5.23
C THR A 187 3.52 15.29 -6.57
N GLY A 188 2.81 14.54 -7.41
CA GLY A 188 2.14 15.05 -8.58
C GLY A 188 0.73 15.53 -8.23
N THR A 189 -0.24 14.95 -8.92
CA THR A 189 -1.67 15.25 -8.78
C THR A 189 -2.43 14.14 -8.04
N PHE A 190 -3.55 14.52 -7.42
CA PHE A 190 -4.52 13.58 -6.87
C PHE A 190 -5.85 13.63 -7.64
N THR A 191 -6.36 12.47 -8.06
CA THR A 191 -7.69 12.35 -8.66
C THR A 191 -8.53 11.38 -7.84
N ASN A 192 -9.67 11.84 -7.31
CA ASN A 192 -10.60 10.97 -6.61
C ASN A 192 -11.82 10.64 -7.48
N THR A 193 -11.98 9.36 -7.81
CA THR A 193 -13.19 8.80 -8.43
C THR A 193 -13.95 7.88 -7.46
N GLY A 194 -13.31 7.47 -6.35
CA GLY A 194 -13.88 6.65 -5.29
C GLY A 194 -14.45 7.45 -4.12
N THR A 195 -14.31 6.92 -2.90
CA THR A 195 -14.86 7.52 -1.67
C THR A 195 -13.76 7.97 -0.72
N LEU A 196 -13.87 9.20 -0.22
CA LEU A 196 -13.14 9.65 0.97
C LEU A 196 -14.12 9.75 2.15
N LEU A 197 -13.80 9.13 3.27
CA LEU A 197 -14.63 9.14 4.49
C LEU A 197 -13.83 9.64 5.70
N ALA A 198 -14.17 10.83 6.20
CA ALA A 198 -13.61 11.40 7.42
C ALA A 198 -14.60 11.29 8.58
N GLY A 199 -14.14 10.73 9.70
CA GLY A 199 -14.91 10.52 10.92
C GLY A 199 -15.91 9.37 10.85
N SER A 200 -16.43 9.03 12.03
CA SER A 200 -17.59 8.19 12.26
C SER A 200 -18.39 8.71 13.45
N THR A 201 -19.61 8.23 13.64
CA THR A 201 -20.44 8.53 14.83
C THR A 201 -19.70 8.30 16.17
N THR A 202 -18.75 7.37 16.22
CA THR A 202 -17.96 7.04 17.42
C THR A 202 -16.49 7.45 17.35
N GLY A 203 -16.00 8.00 16.24
CA GLY A 203 -14.58 8.27 16.01
C GLY A 203 -14.31 9.58 15.28
N GLY A 204 -13.44 10.42 15.83
CA GLY A 204 -13.04 11.68 15.20
C GLY A 204 -11.78 11.53 14.35
N GLY A 205 -11.94 11.36 13.03
CA GLY A 205 -10.83 11.19 12.10
C GLY A 205 -10.75 12.30 11.06
N THR A 206 -9.52 12.56 10.60
CA THR A 206 -9.19 13.67 9.71
C THR A 206 -8.61 13.16 8.40
N ILE A 207 -9.10 13.69 7.28
CA ILE A 207 -8.45 13.55 5.96
C ILE A 207 -7.94 14.93 5.52
N ASN A 208 -6.65 15.00 5.20
CA ASN A 208 -6.02 16.18 4.61
C ASN A 208 -5.69 15.89 3.14
N ILE A 209 -6.17 16.70 2.20
CA ILE A 209 -5.84 16.58 0.77
C ILE A 209 -4.85 17.69 0.40
N ASN A 210 -3.56 17.33 0.33
CA ASN A 210 -2.46 18.26 0.07
C ASN A 210 -1.43 17.72 -0.94
N PRO A 211 -1.81 17.43 -2.21
CA PRO A 211 -0.81 17.12 -3.24
C PRO A 211 0.12 18.31 -3.49
N THR A 212 1.40 18.05 -3.80
CA THR A 212 2.35 19.15 -4.04
C THR A 212 2.22 19.75 -5.43
N GLY A 213 1.68 19.02 -6.41
CA GLY A 213 1.43 19.54 -7.76
C GLY A 213 2.68 19.62 -8.64
N ASN A 214 3.69 18.78 -8.40
CA ASN A 214 4.86 18.74 -9.27
C ASN A 214 4.41 18.38 -10.70
N GLY A 215 4.88 19.17 -11.68
CA GLY A 215 4.53 18.96 -13.09
C GLY A 215 3.17 19.54 -13.52
N VAL A 216 2.43 20.22 -12.64
CA VAL A 216 1.29 21.07 -13.06
C VAL A 216 1.67 22.55 -13.06
N GLY A 217 1.02 23.35 -13.91
CA GLY A 217 1.23 24.80 -13.92
C GLY A 217 0.78 25.44 -12.61
N SER A 218 1.39 26.55 -12.19
CA SER A 218 1.15 27.21 -10.89
C SER A 218 -0.32 27.62 -10.63
N THR A 219 -1.13 27.76 -11.68
CA THR A 219 -2.56 28.08 -11.62
C THR A 219 -3.48 26.89 -11.89
N SER A 220 -2.90 25.71 -12.12
CA SER A 220 -3.62 24.47 -12.36
C SER A 220 -4.01 23.82 -11.03
N PRO A 221 -5.21 23.24 -10.93
CA PRO A 221 -5.58 22.49 -9.74
C PRO A 221 -4.63 21.31 -9.54
N THR A 222 -4.17 21.11 -8.31
CA THR A 222 -3.30 19.98 -7.94
C THR A 222 -4.10 18.71 -7.61
N TRP A 223 -5.43 18.84 -7.51
CA TRP A 223 -6.33 17.71 -7.34
C TRP A 223 -7.69 17.92 -7.98
N SER A 224 -8.40 16.82 -8.22
CA SER A 224 -9.78 16.80 -8.72
C SER A 224 -10.61 15.71 -8.04
N ASN A 225 -11.93 15.90 -8.03
CA ASN A 225 -12.88 14.92 -7.49
C ASN A 225 -14.09 14.76 -8.41
N SER A 226 -14.38 13.52 -8.79
CA SER A 226 -15.65 13.07 -9.37
C SER A 226 -16.32 11.96 -8.55
N GLY A 227 -15.67 11.55 -7.44
CA GLY A 227 -16.20 10.58 -6.48
C GLY A 227 -16.94 11.24 -5.30
N GLN A 228 -17.03 10.50 -4.20
CA GLN A 228 -17.76 10.90 -2.99
C GLN A 228 -16.82 11.43 -1.91
N PHE A 229 -17.21 12.54 -1.27
CA PHE A 229 -16.65 13.03 -0.02
C PHE A 229 -17.70 12.89 1.06
N MET A 230 -17.39 12.11 2.09
CA MET A 230 -18.25 11.87 3.24
C MET A 230 -17.56 12.36 4.50
N VAL A 231 -18.24 13.20 5.28
CA VAL A 231 -17.74 13.74 6.55
C VAL A 231 -18.82 13.48 7.61
N ASP A 232 -18.51 12.64 8.59
CA ASP A 232 -19.42 12.34 9.70
C ASP A 232 -19.28 13.40 10.81
N SER A 233 -20.12 13.35 11.85
CA SER A 233 -20.26 14.38 12.89
C SER A 233 -18.96 14.72 13.63
N ASN A 234 -18.01 13.78 13.70
CA ASN A 234 -16.70 13.97 14.33
C ASN A 234 -15.56 14.06 13.31
N GLY A 235 -15.88 14.04 12.01
CA GLY A 235 -14.91 14.04 10.93
C GLY A 235 -14.40 15.43 10.58
N VAL A 236 -13.16 15.49 10.10
CA VAL A 236 -12.59 16.71 9.51
C VAL A 236 -12.06 16.38 8.12
N LEU A 237 -12.52 17.13 7.11
CA LEU A 237 -11.97 17.07 5.76
C LEU A 237 -11.32 18.42 5.43
N ASN A 238 -10.00 18.43 5.32
CA ASN A 238 -9.24 19.61 4.93
C ASN A 238 -8.88 19.52 3.45
N LEU A 239 -9.34 20.51 2.69
CA LEU A 239 -9.06 20.65 1.26
C LEU A 239 -7.94 21.68 1.11
N GLY A 240 -6.71 21.23 0.82
CA GLY A 240 -5.57 22.12 0.59
C GLY A 240 -5.78 23.08 -0.59
N VAL A 241 -4.80 23.94 -0.85
CA VAL A 241 -4.86 24.91 -1.96
C VAL A 241 -4.99 24.20 -3.32
N GLY A 242 -5.86 24.71 -4.21
CA GLY A 242 -6.01 24.21 -5.58
C GLY A 242 -7.39 23.64 -5.97
N LEU A 243 -8.45 23.82 -5.15
CA LEU A 243 -9.81 23.37 -5.48
C LEU A 243 -10.35 24.06 -6.77
N ARG A 244 -10.81 23.28 -7.75
CA ARG A 244 -11.80 23.73 -8.74
C ARG A 244 -13.05 22.86 -8.63
N GLN A 245 -14.16 23.47 -8.21
CA GLN A 245 -15.48 22.87 -8.37
C GLN A 245 -15.81 22.92 -9.87
N ARG A 246 -16.00 21.76 -10.52
CA ARG A 246 -16.65 21.75 -11.83
C ARG A 246 -18.13 22.07 -11.59
N VAL A 247 -18.58 23.22 -12.08
CA VAL A 247 -19.99 23.55 -12.26
C VAL A 247 -20.55 22.69 -13.38
#